data_AF-A0A6J4Q0M7-F1
#
_entry.id   AF-A0A6J4Q0M7-F1
#
_cell.length_a   1.000
_cell.length_b   1.000
_cell.length_c   1.000
_cell.angle_alpha   90.00
_cell.angle_beta   90.00
_cell.angle_gamma   90.00
#
_symmetry.space_group_name_H-M   'P 1'
#
loop_
_entity.id
_entity.type
_entity.pdbx_description
1 polymer ?
#
loop_
_entity_poly.entity_id
_entity_poly.type
_entity_poly.pdbx_seq_one_letter_code
_entity_poly.pdbx_strand_id
1 'polypeptide(L)'
;MLVRPGSRRLLARRTAFGTLAASVAVVGVPAAATAAPPTTPFISEIHYDNAGTDAGEFVEVHLPAGTSSAGLSIVLYNGGNGAVYDTDTLPVVTAPANAPAVAVVDYPSNGVQNGDPDGVALVRGTEVLEFLSYEGTLAAVGGPAAGSTSTDIGVREAGTEPLGQSLSRTYSAAADRLVWAGPATASRGTVNGGSTPPPPPPAEVCDTTPTHEIGAVQGSGPTTPLPGREVTVRGTVVGDVPGLSGFYLQDADGDADPATSDGIFVFSPVAVDLGDRVAVTGQAQEFGGQTQIVSRTDVQVCADGTVADLPAPAPLDLPADDATRERLEGMRVAPADALTVSEVFDLTSFGELTLSEGGLLVQPTELARPGTPEAAAIAASNTLRRIVLDDGLSARVSTTTRPYLSPTTPVRVGDELEFTSPLILGYGFNQWRLQPADGTAAGTFGPQNTRSAAPDEVGGDVQVGAFNVLNYFVTHGTGANARGARNAAEFERQANKIVPAIEALGADVVTLMEIED
;
A
#
# COMPACT_ATOMS: atom_id res chain seq x y z
N MET A 1 -50.23 36.96 -7.52
CA MET A 1 -49.46 36.21 -8.54
C MET A 1 -48.51 35.30 -7.77
N LEU A 2 -49.08 34.26 -7.14
CA LEU A 2 -48.92 32.83 -7.47
C LEU A 2 -47.44 32.42 -7.66
N VAL A 3 -46.84 31.40 -7.02
CA VAL A 3 -47.17 30.38 -6.01
C VAL A 3 -45.80 29.68 -5.75
N ARG A 4 -45.44 29.29 -4.51
CA ARG A 4 -44.47 28.19 -4.24
C ARG A 4 -45.24 26.86 -4.37
N PRO A 5 -44.72 25.73 -4.92
CA PRO A 5 -43.75 24.83 -4.23
C PRO A 5 -42.88 24.02 -5.25
N GLY A 6 -42.04 23.01 -4.99
CA GLY A 6 -41.80 22.10 -3.87
C GLY A 6 -40.89 20.95 -4.34
N SER A 7 -40.42 20.18 -3.37
CA SER A 7 -39.63 18.94 -3.46
C SER A 7 -40.31 17.80 -4.22
N ARG A 8 -39.52 16.95 -4.94
CA ARG A 8 -39.82 15.55 -5.30
C ARG A 8 -38.50 14.78 -5.45
N ARG A 9 -38.17 13.84 -4.56
CA ARG A 9 -38.53 12.40 -4.61
C ARG A 9 -38.25 11.76 -5.98
N LEU A 10 -37.10 11.10 -6.11
CA LEU A 10 -36.86 10.08 -7.12
C LEU A 10 -37.59 8.80 -6.69
N LEU A 11 -38.85 8.68 -7.14
CA LEU A 11 -39.56 7.41 -7.13
C LEU A 11 -39.16 6.62 -8.38
N ALA A 12 -38.86 5.35 -8.16
CA ALA A 12 -38.63 4.31 -9.15
C ALA A 12 -39.62 4.37 -10.31
N ARG A 13 -39.10 4.30 -11.54
CA ARG A 13 -39.88 4.06 -12.75
C ARG A 13 -39.54 2.67 -13.29
N ARG A 14 -40.36 1.68 -12.91
CA ARG A 14 -40.53 0.44 -13.68
C ARG A 14 -40.93 0.84 -15.10
N THR A 15 -40.07 0.56 -16.07
CA THR A 15 -40.45 0.52 -17.48
C THR A 15 -40.27 -0.90 -17.97
N ALA A 16 -41.40 -1.54 -18.26
CA ALA A 16 -41.46 -2.76 -19.03
C ALA A 16 -40.99 -2.45 -20.45
N PHE A 17 -39.91 -3.07 -20.88
CA PHE A 17 -39.52 -3.13 -22.28
C PHE A 17 -39.70 -4.56 -22.78
N GLY A 18 -40.45 -4.65 -23.88
CA GLY A 18 -40.88 -5.89 -24.50
C GLY A 18 -39.73 -6.74 -25.03
N THR A 19 -40.05 -8.03 -25.13
CA THR A 19 -39.26 -9.07 -25.76
C THR A 19 -38.91 -8.72 -27.21
N LEU A 20 -37.69 -8.24 -27.43
CA LEU A 20 -36.98 -8.32 -28.70
C LEU A 20 -35.99 -9.47 -28.59
N ALA A 21 -36.33 -10.60 -29.22
CA ALA A 21 -35.42 -11.71 -29.44
C ALA A 21 -34.32 -11.24 -30.40
N ALA A 22 -33.18 -10.81 -29.85
CA ALA A 22 -31.95 -10.63 -30.61
C ALA A 22 -31.27 -12.01 -30.72
N SER A 23 -31.30 -12.57 -31.93
CA SER A 23 -30.49 -13.73 -32.30
C SER A 23 -29.02 -13.34 -32.16
N VAL A 24 -28.38 -13.76 -31.06
CA VAL A 24 -26.92 -13.69 -30.91
C VAL A 24 -26.33 -14.70 -31.89
N ALA A 25 -25.82 -14.21 -33.01
CA ALA A 25 -24.90 -14.99 -33.83
C ALA A 25 -23.65 -15.21 -32.98
N VAL A 26 -23.39 -16.46 -32.60
CA VAL A 26 -22.09 -16.88 -32.07
C VAL A 26 -21.07 -16.66 -33.18
N VAL A 27 -20.39 -15.51 -33.15
CA VAL A 27 -19.15 -15.32 -33.89
C VAL A 27 -18.14 -16.24 -33.21
N GLY A 28 -17.90 -17.41 -33.80
CA GLY A 28 -16.81 -18.26 -33.38
C GLY A 28 -15.52 -17.45 -33.46
N VAL A 29 -14.95 -17.13 -32.30
CA VAL A 29 -13.58 -16.64 -32.21
C VAL A 29 -12.73 -17.70 -32.91
N PRO A 30 -11.92 -17.37 -33.93
CA PRO A 30 -11.00 -18.34 -34.48
C PRO A 30 -10.12 -18.78 -33.31
N ALA A 31 -10.14 -20.08 -32.99
CA ALA A 31 -9.15 -20.65 -32.09
C ALA A 31 -7.79 -20.22 -32.65
N ALA A 32 -7.02 -19.45 -31.87
CA ALA A 32 -5.64 -19.18 -32.20
C ALA A 32 -4.98 -20.55 -32.33
N ALA A 33 -4.61 -20.93 -33.56
CA ALA A 33 -3.77 -22.08 -33.77
C ALA A 33 -2.43 -21.74 -33.10
N THR A 34 -2.23 -22.24 -31.88
CA THR A 34 -0.90 -22.24 -31.26
C THR A 34 -0.01 -23.07 -32.16
N ALA A 35 0.95 -22.43 -32.80
CA ALA A 35 1.97 -23.13 -33.57
C ALA A 35 2.68 -24.14 -32.65
N ALA A 36 2.96 -25.32 -33.21
CA ALA A 36 3.47 -26.44 -32.43
C ALA A 36 4.96 -26.25 -32.15
N PRO A 37 5.44 -26.54 -30.92
CA PRO A 37 6.87 -26.51 -30.61
C PRO A 37 7.65 -27.52 -31.50
N PRO A 38 8.97 -27.34 -31.65
CA PRO A 38 9.81 -28.22 -32.46
C PRO A 38 9.62 -29.69 -32.06
N THR A 39 9.39 -30.55 -33.04
CA THR A 39 9.20 -31.99 -32.82
C THR A 39 10.47 -32.82 -33.05
N THR A 40 11.58 -32.17 -33.39
CA THR A 40 12.89 -32.79 -33.61
C THR A 40 13.93 -32.27 -32.62
N PRO A 41 14.93 -33.07 -32.23
CA PRO A 41 16.05 -32.62 -31.39
C PRO A 41 16.76 -31.38 -31.95
N PHE A 42 17.18 -30.48 -31.06
CA PHE A 42 17.84 -29.22 -31.42
C PHE A 42 18.81 -28.77 -30.31
N ILE A 43 19.86 -28.01 -30.65
CA ILE A 43 20.85 -27.49 -29.68
C ILE A 43 20.20 -26.44 -28.77
N SER A 44 20.02 -26.64 -27.48
CA SER A 44 19.32 -25.68 -26.60
C SER A 44 20.22 -24.68 -25.90
N GLU A 45 21.49 -25.04 -25.66
CA GLU A 45 22.42 -24.24 -24.86
C GLU A 45 23.87 -24.49 -25.30
N ILE A 46 24.69 -23.44 -25.28
CA ILE A 46 26.12 -23.50 -25.61
C ILE A 46 26.87 -22.62 -24.61
N HIS A 47 27.99 -23.14 -24.10
CA HIS A 47 29.01 -22.38 -23.38
C HIS A 47 30.37 -22.67 -24.01
N TYR A 48 31.07 -21.63 -24.47
CA TYR A 48 32.32 -21.70 -25.22
C TYR A 48 33.39 -20.68 -24.77
N ASP A 49 33.04 -19.67 -23.96
CA ASP A 49 33.99 -18.65 -23.51
C ASP A 49 33.63 -18.06 -22.13
N ASN A 50 34.61 -17.87 -21.25
CA ASN A 50 34.45 -17.22 -19.95
C ASN A 50 35.74 -16.54 -19.48
N ALA A 51 35.62 -15.66 -18.48
CA ALA A 51 36.78 -15.04 -17.86
C ALA A 51 37.78 -16.09 -17.35
N GLY A 52 39.03 -16.00 -17.82
CA GLY A 52 40.13 -16.83 -17.37
C GLY A 52 40.46 -17.95 -18.36
N THR A 53 40.44 -19.20 -17.89
CA THR A 53 40.54 -20.37 -18.75
C THR A 53 39.13 -20.80 -19.10
N ASP A 54 38.82 -20.95 -20.39
CA ASP A 54 37.55 -21.51 -20.90
C ASP A 54 37.30 -22.83 -20.17
N ALA A 55 36.39 -22.81 -19.19
CA ALA A 55 36.24 -23.87 -18.20
C ALA A 55 34.77 -24.20 -18.04
N GLY A 56 34.46 -25.50 -17.97
CA GLY A 56 33.08 -25.95 -17.86
C GLY A 56 32.23 -25.69 -19.11
N GLU A 57 32.87 -25.58 -20.28
CA GLU A 57 32.22 -25.47 -21.59
C GLU A 57 31.34 -26.69 -21.88
N PHE A 58 30.27 -26.50 -22.65
CA PHE A 58 29.36 -27.58 -23.01
C PHE A 58 28.47 -27.22 -24.21
N VAL A 59 27.89 -28.25 -24.80
CA VAL A 59 26.79 -28.14 -25.76
C VAL A 59 25.63 -29.01 -25.29
N GLU A 60 24.46 -28.41 -25.14
CA GLU A 60 23.22 -29.09 -24.74
C GLU A 60 22.26 -29.25 -25.92
N VAL A 61 21.60 -30.40 -26.00
CA VAL A 61 20.56 -30.71 -26.97
C VAL A 61 19.23 -30.99 -26.26
N HIS A 62 18.20 -30.24 -26.63
CA HIS A 62 16.82 -30.50 -26.25
C HIS A 62 16.25 -31.66 -27.05
N LEU A 63 15.58 -32.57 -26.34
CA LEU A 63 14.88 -33.73 -26.88
C LEU A 63 13.38 -33.53 -26.65
N PRO A 64 12.59 -33.26 -27.71
CA PRO A 64 11.14 -33.22 -27.60
C PRO A 64 10.56 -34.53 -27.04
N ALA A 65 9.37 -34.48 -26.45
CA ALA A 65 8.73 -35.64 -25.84
C ALA A 65 8.66 -36.85 -26.79
N GLY A 66 9.05 -38.02 -26.30
CA GLY A 66 9.10 -39.27 -27.07
C GLY A 66 10.28 -39.40 -28.05
N THR A 67 11.21 -38.44 -28.10
CA THR A 67 12.44 -38.54 -28.91
C THR A 67 13.63 -39.07 -28.11
N SER A 68 14.74 -39.40 -28.78
CA SER A 68 15.98 -39.84 -28.15
C SER A 68 17.21 -39.23 -28.81
N SER A 69 18.28 -39.02 -28.03
CA SER A 69 19.60 -38.65 -28.52
C SER A 69 20.39 -39.82 -29.11
N ALA A 70 19.84 -41.04 -29.13
CA ALA A 70 20.50 -42.20 -29.70
C ALA A 70 20.94 -41.94 -31.16
N GLY A 71 22.25 -42.05 -31.41
CA GLY A 71 22.84 -41.83 -32.73
C GLY A 71 23.02 -40.35 -33.12
N LEU A 72 22.81 -39.41 -32.19
CA LEU A 72 23.14 -38.01 -32.38
C LEU A 72 24.58 -37.71 -31.94
N SER A 73 25.22 -36.78 -32.64
CA SER A 73 26.54 -36.25 -32.31
C SER A 73 26.59 -34.73 -32.43
N ILE A 74 27.47 -34.13 -31.63
CA ILE A 74 27.93 -32.76 -31.79
C ILE A 74 29.21 -32.77 -32.64
N VAL A 75 29.27 -31.90 -33.64
CA VAL A 75 30.45 -31.73 -34.50
C VAL A 75 30.89 -30.28 -34.42
N LEU A 76 32.12 -30.05 -34.00
CA LEU A 76 32.67 -28.70 -33.84
C LEU A 76 33.53 -28.30 -35.05
N TYR A 77 33.35 -27.06 -35.51
CA TYR A 77 33.96 -26.51 -36.71
C TYR A 77 34.79 -25.27 -36.40
N ASN A 78 36.01 -25.23 -36.93
CA ASN A 78 36.88 -24.06 -36.85
C ASN A 78 36.44 -23.08 -37.94
N GLY A 79 36.00 -21.86 -37.61
CA GLY A 79 35.54 -20.91 -38.63
C GLY A 79 36.67 -20.17 -39.35
N GLY A 80 37.92 -20.29 -38.88
CA GLY A 80 39.10 -19.82 -39.62
C GLY A 80 39.39 -20.62 -40.91
N ASN A 81 39.01 -21.90 -40.97
CA ASN A 81 39.24 -22.75 -42.14
C ASN A 81 38.05 -23.64 -42.54
N GLY A 82 36.96 -23.63 -41.79
CA GLY A 82 35.75 -24.43 -42.01
C GLY A 82 35.91 -25.93 -41.73
N ALA A 83 37.03 -26.38 -41.16
CA ALA A 83 37.29 -27.79 -40.90
C ALA A 83 36.69 -28.25 -39.56
N VAL A 84 36.30 -29.53 -39.51
CA VAL A 84 35.95 -30.19 -38.24
C VAL A 84 37.20 -30.36 -37.40
N TYR A 85 37.14 -29.98 -36.13
CA TYR A 85 38.22 -30.24 -35.17
C TYR A 85 37.83 -31.23 -34.08
N ASP A 86 36.54 -31.40 -33.79
CA ASP A 86 36.06 -32.40 -32.84
C ASP A 86 34.70 -32.99 -33.22
N THR A 87 34.42 -34.20 -32.74
CA THR A 87 33.12 -34.87 -32.91
C THR A 87 32.84 -35.78 -31.73
N ASP A 88 31.79 -35.46 -30.99
CA ASP A 88 31.39 -36.16 -29.78
C ASP A 88 30.00 -36.76 -29.92
N THR A 89 29.85 -38.02 -29.53
CA THR A 89 28.53 -38.65 -29.42
C THR A 89 27.81 -38.13 -28.19
N LEU A 90 26.53 -37.77 -28.34
CA LEU A 90 25.70 -37.41 -27.19
C LEU A 90 25.48 -38.64 -26.28
N PRO A 91 25.44 -38.47 -24.94
CA PRO A 91 24.98 -39.52 -24.06
C PRO A 91 23.56 -39.92 -24.45
N VAL A 92 23.27 -41.22 -24.43
CA VAL A 92 21.96 -41.73 -24.82
C VAL A 92 20.93 -41.40 -23.74
N VAL A 93 20.02 -40.49 -24.09
CA VAL A 93 18.88 -40.05 -23.30
C VAL A 93 17.63 -40.28 -24.14
N THR A 94 16.56 -40.77 -23.51
CA THR A 94 15.24 -40.91 -24.14
C THR A 94 14.26 -40.06 -23.38
N ALA A 95 13.65 -39.08 -24.05
CA ALA A 95 12.62 -38.23 -23.48
C ALA A 95 11.35 -39.06 -23.22
N PRO A 96 10.70 -38.90 -22.05
CA PRO A 96 9.39 -39.51 -21.80
C PRO A 96 8.37 -39.13 -22.87
N ALA A 97 7.34 -39.95 -23.07
CA ALA A 97 6.30 -39.69 -24.08
C ALA A 97 5.53 -38.37 -23.87
N ASN A 98 5.56 -37.82 -22.66
CA ASN A 98 4.80 -36.65 -22.23
C ASN A 98 5.66 -35.50 -21.69
N ALA A 99 7.00 -35.60 -21.77
CA ALA A 99 7.88 -34.55 -21.26
C ALA A 99 9.17 -34.46 -22.09
N PRO A 100 9.72 -33.27 -22.32
CA PRO A 100 11.03 -33.12 -22.93
C PRO A 100 12.15 -33.61 -22.00
N ALA A 101 13.32 -33.87 -22.58
CA ALA A 101 14.56 -34.13 -21.85
C ALA A 101 15.72 -33.37 -22.51
N VAL A 102 16.90 -33.41 -21.89
CA VAL A 102 18.13 -32.85 -22.48
C VAL A 102 19.26 -33.87 -22.46
N ALA A 103 20.19 -33.74 -23.39
CA ALA A 103 21.47 -34.45 -23.41
C ALA A 103 22.60 -33.44 -23.55
N VAL A 104 23.69 -33.61 -22.79
CA VAL A 104 24.81 -32.65 -22.70
C VAL A 104 26.10 -33.33 -23.12
N VAL A 105 26.93 -32.63 -23.89
CA VAL A 105 28.35 -32.95 -24.10
C VAL A 105 29.19 -31.92 -23.35
N ASP A 106 30.12 -32.40 -22.52
CA ASP A 106 30.98 -31.55 -21.69
C ASP A 106 32.38 -31.42 -22.25
N TYR A 107 32.90 -30.21 -22.12
CA TYR A 107 34.26 -29.81 -22.46
C TYR A 107 34.87 -29.18 -21.20
N PRO A 108 35.52 -29.97 -20.33
CA PRO A 108 35.92 -29.49 -19.00
C PRO A 108 36.83 -28.26 -19.03
N SER A 109 37.68 -28.11 -20.06
CA SER A 109 38.40 -26.87 -20.34
C SER A 109 38.98 -26.82 -21.76
N ASN A 110 38.92 -25.66 -22.40
CA ASN A 110 39.44 -25.34 -23.75
C ASN A 110 39.04 -26.39 -24.81
N GLY A 111 37.79 -26.87 -24.75
CA GLY A 111 37.29 -27.88 -25.68
C GLY A 111 36.43 -27.31 -26.80
N VAL A 112 35.83 -26.14 -26.63
CA VAL A 112 35.13 -25.42 -27.69
C VAL A 112 35.96 -24.19 -28.08
N GLN A 113 36.16 -23.98 -29.38
CA GLN A 113 36.91 -22.82 -29.86
C GLN A 113 36.04 -21.55 -29.78
N ASN A 114 36.64 -20.44 -29.33
CA ASN A 114 36.03 -19.12 -29.15
C ASN A 114 36.47 -18.09 -30.21
N GLY A 115 36.70 -18.55 -31.44
CA GLY A 115 37.02 -17.69 -32.59
C GLY A 115 35.79 -17.01 -33.19
N ASP A 116 36.02 -15.85 -33.79
CA ASP A 116 35.02 -15.05 -34.52
C ASP A 116 35.11 -15.32 -36.05
N PRO A 117 34.29 -16.21 -36.63
CA PRO A 117 33.34 -17.13 -36.00
C PRO A 117 33.91 -18.54 -35.77
N ASP A 118 33.20 -19.36 -34.99
CA ASP A 118 33.33 -20.82 -34.88
C ASP A 118 31.93 -21.46 -34.88
N GLY A 119 31.86 -22.79 -35.10
CA GLY A 119 30.61 -23.47 -35.41
C GLY A 119 30.37 -24.77 -34.68
N VAL A 120 29.08 -25.10 -34.52
CA VAL A 120 28.60 -26.36 -33.95
C VAL A 120 27.48 -26.93 -34.82
N ALA A 121 27.56 -28.22 -35.14
CA ALA A 121 26.49 -28.94 -35.83
C ALA A 121 25.94 -30.08 -34.96
N LEU A 122 24.61 -30.20 -34.96
CA LEU A 122 23.91 -31.38 -34.45
C LEU A 122 23.62 -32.31 -35.63
N VAL A 123 24.10 -33.55 -35.54
CA VAL A 123 24.00 -34.51 -36.65
C VAL A 123 23.42 -35.84 -36.20
N ARG A 124 22.78 -36.55 -37.13
CA ARG A 124 22.40 -37.96 -37.01
C ARG A 124 23.11 -38.76 -38.10
N GLY A 125 24.22 -39.43 -37.75
CA GLY A 125 25.09 -40.04 -38.75
C GLY A 125 25.63 -38.98 -39.72
N THR A 126 25.20 -39.01 -40.98
CA THR A 126 25.58 -38.00 -42.00
C THR A 126 24.51 -36.92 -42.22
N GLU A 127 23.35 -37.03 -41.58
CA GLU A 127 22.28 -36.03 -41.67
C GLU A 127 22.60 -34.85 -40.73
N VAL A 128 22.58 -33.63 -41.24
CA VAL A 128 22.69 -32.41 -40.42
C VAL A 128 21.30 -31.97 -39.99
N LEU A 129 21.06 -31.96 -38.68
CA LEU A 129 19.82 -31.45 -38.09
C LEU A 129 19.92 -29.93 -37.90
N GLU A 130 21.06 -29.44 -37.41
CA GLU A 130 21.35 -28.02 -37.30
C GLU A 130 22.83 -27.76 -37.55
N PHE A 131 23.13 -26.60 -38.11
CA PHE A 131 24.48 -26.06 -38.21
C PHE A 131 24.46 -24.60 -37.79
N LEU A 132 24.97 -24.33 -36.60
CA LEU A 132 24.96 -23.04 -35.93
C LEU A 132 26.38 -22.51 -35.80
N SER A 133 26.49 -21.20 -35.67
CA SER A 133 27.75 -20.51 -35.35
C SER A 133 27.49 -19.34 -34.43
N TYR A 134 28.54 -18.86 -33.78
CA TYR A 134 28.52 -17.65 -32.97
C TYR A 134 29.50 -16.63 -33.56
N GLU A 135 29.21 -15.36 -33.28
CA GLU A 135 29.97 -14.17 -33.71
C GLU A 135 30.00 -13.90 -35.23
N GLY A 136 29.45 -14.80 -36.04
CA GLY A 136 29.29 -14.64 -37.47
C GLY A 136 28.88 -15.95 -38.11
N THR A 137 28.96 -16.02 -39.45
CA THR A 137 28.66 -17.25 -40.21
C THR A 137 29.93 -17.85 -40.80
N LEU A 138 30.04 -19.18 -40.83
CA LEU A 138 31.11 -19.90 -41.53
C LEU A 138 30.57 -20.89 -42.56
N ALA A 139 31.39 -21.22 -43.56
CA ALA A 139 31.13 -22.31 -44.49
C ALA A 139 31.93 -23.55 -44.07
N ALA A 140 31.25 -24.68 -43.92
CA ALA A 140 31.92 -25.94 -43.61
C ALA A 140 32.64 -26.51 -44.83
N VAL A 141 33.89 -26.93 -44.65
CA VAL A 141 34.76 -27.50 -45.69
C VAL A 141 34.89 -29.03 -45.57
N GLY A 142 34.61 -29.60 -44.39
CA GLY A 142 34.63 -31.04 -44.11
C GLY A 142 33.44 -31.49 -43.26
N GLY A 143 33.42 -32.77 -42.86
CA GLY A 143 32.39 -33.32 -41.98
C GLY A 143 30.97 -33.37 -42.60
N PRO A 144 29.95 -33.71 -41.80
CA PRO A 144 28.57 -33.82 -42.26
C PRO A 144 27.98 -32.53 -42.84
N ALA A 145 28.46 -31.35 -42.41
CA ALA A 145 27.96 -30.06 -42.89
C ALA A 145 28.70 -29.52 -44.12
N ALA A 146 29.66 -30.26 -44.69
CA ALA A 146 30.49 -29.81 -45.81
C ALA A 146 29.67 -29.18 -46.95
N GLY A 147 30.06 -27.98 -47.37
CA GLY A 147 29.38 -27.20 -48.41
C GLY A 147 28.17 -26.40 -47.93
N SER A 148 27.80 -26.49 -46.65
CA SER A 148 26.74 -25.68 -46.03
C SER A 148 27.32 -24.46 -45.32
N THR A 149 26.52 -23.40 -45.23
CA THR A 149 26.80 -22.21 -44.40
C THR A 149 26.03 -22.32 -43.10
N SER A 150 26.67 -22.02 -41.97
CA SER A 150 26.04 -22.01 -40.65
C SER A 150 25.02 -20.89 -40.50
N THR A 151 24.12 -21.04 -39.52
CA THR A 151 23.25 -19.96 -39.05
C THR A 151 23.86 -19.32 -37.82
N ASP A 152 24.13 -18.01 -37.87
CA ASP A 152 24.58 -17.26 -36.70
C ASP A 152 23.47 -17.19 -35.64
N ILE A 153 23.82 -17.50 -34.39
CA ILE A 153 22.91 -17.46 -33.25
C ILE A 153 22.57 -16.04 -32.81
N GLY A 154 23.39 -15.04 -33.18
CA GLY A 154 23.13 -13.61 -32.95
C GLY A 154 23.33 -13.13 -31.51
N VAL A 155 23.92 -13.98 -30.67
CA VAL A 155 24.39 -13.69 -29.30
C VAL A 155 25.80 -14.26 -29.14
N ARG A 156 26.55 -13.78 -28.16
CA ARG A 156 27.96 -14.17 -27.94
C ARG A 156 28.34 -14.14 -26.47
N GLU A 157 29.35 -14.92 -26.11
CA GLU A 157 30.14 -14.78 -24.89
C GLU A 157 31.35 -13.91 -25.22
N ALA A 158 31.66 -12.92 -24.37
CA ALA A 158 32.70 -11.94 -24.63
C ALA A 158 34.05 -12.26 -23.94
N GLY A 159 34.18 -13.44 -23.35
CA GLY A 159 35.35 -13.89 -22.58
C GLY A 159 35.59 -13.11 -21.29
N THR A 160 34.56 -12.41 -20.80
CA THR A 160 34.61 -11.63 -19.56
C THR A 160 33.58 -12.07 -18.52
N GLU A 161 32.70 -12.98 -18.91
CA GLU A 161 31.62 -13.53 -18.12
C GLU A 161 32.18 -14.44 -17.01
N PRO A 162 31.59 -14.42 -15.79
CA PRO A 162 31.91 -15.40 -14.76
C PRO A 162 31.62 -16.84 -15.20
N LEU A 163 32.41 -17.78 -14.69
CA LEU A 163 32.15 -19.22 -14.83
C LEU A 163 30.69 -19.57 -14.44
N GLY A 164 30.05 -20.39 -15.27
CA GLY A 164 28.66 -20.82 -15.07
C GLY A 164 27.61 -19.95 -15.76
N GLN A 165 28.03 -19.11 -16.71
CA GLN A 165 27.12 -18.49 -17.67
C GLN A 165 27.13 -19.25 -19.00
N SER A 166 26.05 -19.14 -19.77
CA SER A 166 25.91 -19.75 -21.09
C SER A 166 24.96 -18.96 -21.99
N LEU A 167 24.95 -19.32 -23.27
CA LEU A 167 23.94 -18.88 -24.24
C LEU A 167 22.87 -19.95 -24.35
N SER A 168 21.61 -19.58 -24.21
CA SER A 168 20.48 -20.50 -24.27
C SER A 168 19.42 -20.02 -25.26
N ARG A 169 18.63 -20.95 -25.80
CA ARG A 169 17.44 -20.59 -26.58
C ARG A 169 16.18 -21.28 -26.09
N THR A 170 15.08 -20.55 -26.19
CA THR A 170 13.73 -21.01 -25.83
C THR A 170 12.76 -20.77 -26.98
N TYR A 171 11.66 -21.51 -27.03
CA TYR A 171 10.61 -21.30 -28.03
C TYR A 171 9.74 -20.10 -27.63
N SER A 172 9.72 -19.07 -28.47
CA SER A 172 8.84 -17.91 -28.29
C SER A 172 7.55 -18.12 -29.07
N ALA A 173 6.43 -18.31 -28.35
CA ALA A 173 5.11 -18.42 -28.98
C ALA A 173 4.72 -17.14 -29.74
N ALA A 174 5.21 -15.97 -29.32
CA ALA A 174 4.93 -14.70 -29.97
C ALA A 174 5.70 -14.53 -31.29
N ALA A 175 6.93 -15.05 -31.36
CA ALA A 175 7.76 -15.00 -32.56
C ALA A 175 7.63 -16.27 -33.43
N ASP A 176 6.91 -17.27 -32.94
CA ASP A 176 6.77 -18.61 -33.52
C ASP A 176 8.11 -19.22 -33.97
N ARG A 177 9.12 -19.11 -33.12
CA ARG A 177 10.47 -19.62 -33.38
C ARG A 177 11.29 -19.77 -32.11
N LEU A 178 12.36 -20.53 -32.21
CA LEU A 178 13.40 -20.52 -31.18
C LEU A 178 14.17 -19.19 -31.22
N VAL A 179 14.45 -18.64 -30.04
CA VAL A 179 15.15 -17.37 -29.86
C VAL A 179 16.32 -17.56 -28.89
N TRP A 180 17.52 -17.23 -29.35
CA TRP A 180 18.73 -17.21 -28.52
C TRP A 180 18.76 -15.98 -27.61
N ALA A 181 19.28 -16.18 -26.41
CA ALA A 181 19.50 -15.16 -25.38
C ALA A 181 20.75 -15.53 -24.54
N GLY A 182 21.19 -14.60 -23.72
CA GLY A 182 22.38 -14.74 -22.89
C GLY A 182 23.55 -13.88 -23.37
N PRO A 183 24.68 -13.89 -22.64
CA PRO A 183 25.01 -14.82 -21.55
C PRO A 183 24.14 -14.66 -20.29
N ALA A 184 23.78 -15.77 -19.63
CA ALA A 184 23.03 -15.81 -18.37
C ALA A 184 23.42 -17.06 -17.57
N THR A 185 23.00 -17.19 -16.30
CA THR A 185 23.26 -18.41 -15.49
C THR A 185 22.84 -19.66 -16.24
N ALA A 186 23.79 -20.59 -16.42
CA ALA A 186 23.59 -21.80 -17.19
C ALA A 186 22.50 -22.70 -16.60
N SER A 187 21.63 -23.21 -17.47
CA SER A 187 20.59 -24.21 -17.18
C SER A 187 21.03 -25.64 -17.51
N ARG A 188 22.30 -25.83 -17.85
CA ARG A 188 22.96 -27.11 -18.17
C ARG A 188 22.35 -28.31 -17.42
N GLY A 189 21.83 -29.25 -18.20
CA GLY A 189 21.23 -30.49 -17.70
C GLY A 189 19.75 -30.36 -17.31
N THR A 190 19.14 -29.19 -17.59
CA THR A 190 17.70 -28.94 -17.42
C THR A 190 17.11 -28.40 -18.71
N VAL A 191 15.82 -28.63 -18.96
CA VAL A 191 15.17 -28.17 -20.19
C VAL A 191 15.07 -26.64 -20.18
N ASN A 192 15.64 -25.98 -21.19
CA ASN A 192 15.54 -24.53 -21.37
C ASN A 192 14.09 -24.08 -21.59
N GLY A 193 13.64 -23.15 -20.76
CA GLY A 193 12.22 -22.75 -20.73
C GLY A 193 11.27 -23.87 -20.31
N GLY A 194 11.80 -25.00 -19.83
CA GLY A 194 11.03 -26.02 -19.14
C GLY A 194 10.37 -25.36 -17.94
N SER A 195 9.06 -25.52 -17.84
CA SER A 195 8.31 -25.10 -16.67
C SER A 195 9.01 -25.64 -15.42
N THR A 196 9.69 -24.77 -14.67
CA THR A 196 9.36 -24.73 -13.24
C THR A 196 7.83 -24.78 -13.19
N PRO A 197 7.20 -25.57 -12.29
CA PRO A 197 5.83 -25.22 -11.92
C PRO A 197 5.85 -23.71 -11.77
N PRO A 198 4.88 -22.94 -12.33
CA PRO A 198 4.85 -21.51 -12.00
C PRO A 198 5.12 -21.46 -10.50
N PRO A 199 6.07 -20.63 -10.00
CA PRO A 199 6.19 -20.47 -8.56
C PRO A 199 4.75 -20.39 -8.08
N PRO A 200 4.31 -21.30 -7.16
CA PRO A 200 2.89 -21.41 -6.84
C PRO A 200 2.39 -19.98 -6.76
N PRO A 201 1.34 -19.60 -7.54
CA PRO A 201 0.97 -18.19 -7.72
C PRO A 201 1.15 -17.53 -6.36
N PRO A 202 2.01 -16.49 -6.26
CA PRO A 202 2.65 -16.08 -5.01
C PRO A 202 1.61 -16.22 -3.93
N ALA A 203 1.84 -17.17 -3.00
CA ALA A 203 0.76 -17.76 -2.21
C ALA A 203 -0.18 -16.62 -1.81
N GLU A 204 -1.41 -16.65 -2.35
CA GLU A 204 -2.38 -15.59 -2.11
C GLU A 204 -2.37 -15.41 -0.58
N VAL A 205 -2.17 -14.19 -0.10
CA VAL A 205 -1.99 -13.93 1.34
C VAL A 205 -3.17 -14.51 2.12
N CYS A 206 -4.34 -14.56 1.47
CA CYS A 206 -5.56 -15.20 1.93
C CYS A 206 -5.52 -16.73 2.08
N ASP A 207 -4.65 -17.42 1.35
CA ASP A 207 -4.42 -18.88 1.48
C ASP A 207 -3.32 -19.21 2.50
N THR A 208 -2.57 -18.21 2.96
CA THR A 208 -1.55 -18.37 4.00
C THR A 208 -2.20 -18.40 5.37
N THR A 209 -1.92 -19.45 6.17
CA THR A 209 -2.36 -19.52 7.57
C THR A 209 -1.74 -18.35 8.36
N PRO A 210 -2.55 -17.55 9.07
CA PRO A 210 -2.02 -16.51 9.94
C PRO A 210 -0.97 -17.08 10.90
N THR A 211 0.15 -16.37 11.05
CA THR A 211 1.20 -16.76 11.99
C THR A 211 0.90 -16.26 13.40
N HIS A 212 0.10 -15.19 13.50
CA HIS A 212 -0.29 -14.53 14.74
C HIS A 212 -1.73 -14.00 14.62
N GLU A 213 -2.44 -13.95 15.75
CA GLU A 213 -3.63 -13.09 15.90
C GLU A 213 -3.16 -11.63 16.05
N ILE A 214 -4.04 -10.67 15.77
CA ILE A 214 -3.70 -9.24 15.85
C ILE A 214 -3.31 -8.85 17.28
N GLY A 215 -4.02 -9.36 18.28
CA GLY A 215 -3.69 -9.12 19.70
C GLY A 215 -2.30 -9.59 20.13
N ALA A 216 -1.76 -10.63 19.49
CA ALA A 216 -0.39 -11.08 19.73
C ALA A 216 0.67 -10.18 19.06
N VAL A 217 0.31 -9.49 17.98
CA VAL A 217 1.18 -8.49 17.33
C VAL A 217 1.20 -7.19 18.12
N GLN A 218 0.06 -6.76 18.66
CA GLN A 218 -0.04 -5.64 19.59
C GLN A 218 0.70 -5.93 20.90
N GLY A 219 0.35 -7.03 21.56
CA GLY A 219 0.78 -7.34 22.91
C GLY A 219 0.04 -6.52 23.97
N SER A 220 0.40 -6.75 25.25
CA SER A 220 -0.30 -6.16 26.40
C SER A 220 0.33 -4.87 26.92
N GLY A 221 1.22 -4.26 26.15
CA GLY A 221 2.02 -3.10 26.57
C GLY A 221 2.21 -2.15 25.39
N PRO A 222 2.86 -0.98 25.62
CA PRO A 222 2.88 0.13 24.68
C PRO A 222 3.78 -0.05 23.46
N THR A 223 4.25 -1.29 23.22
CA THR A 223 5.12 -1.63 22.09
C THR A 223 4.91 -3.08 21.72
N THR A 224 4.94 -3.38 20.42
CA THR A 224 4.87 -4.75 19.92
C THR A 224 5.94 -5.67 20.55
N PRO A 225 5.59 -6.91 20.96
CA PRO A 225 6.56 -7.92 21.36
C PRO A 225 7.33 -8.52 20.16
N LEU A 226 6.99 -8.13 18.92
CA LEU A 226 7.52 -8.69 17.68
C LEU A 226 8.26 -7.65 16.80
N PRO A 227 9.13 -6.77 17.36
CA PRO A 227 9.69 -5.66 16.61
C PRO A 227 10.55 -6.14 15.43
N GLY A 228 10.24 -5.66 14.24
CA GLY A 228 10.92 -5.99 12.99
C GLY A 228 10.80 -7.47 12.60
N ARG A 229 9.79 -8.17 13.11
CA ARG A 229 9.46 -9.53 12.68
C ARG A 229 8.37 -9.47 11.62
N GLU A 230 8.51 -10.36 10.64
CA GLU A 230 7.46 -10.61 9.68
C GLU A 230 6.35 -11.41 10.33
N VAL A 231 5.12 -10.91 10.20
CA VAL A 231 3.90 -11.53 10.73
C VAL A 231 2.89 -11.63 9.59
N THR A 232 2.02 -12.62 9.67
CA THR A 232 0.85 -12.77 8.81
C THR A 232 -0.37 -12.75 9.71
N VAL A 233 -1.24 -11.76 9.50
CA VAL A 233 -2.50 -11.60 10.25
C VAL A 233 -3.68 -11.58 9.29
N ARG A 234 -4.88 -11.77 9.83
CA ARG A 234 -6.12 -11.66 9.05
C ARG A 234 -7.23 -11.08 9.90
N GLY A 235 -7.81 -9.98 9.45
CA GLY A 235 -8.85 -9.28 10.19
C GLY A 235 -9.90 -8.66 9.27
N THR A 236 -10.83 -7.97 9.89
CA THR A 236 -11.85 -7.14 9.22
C THR A 236 -11.35 -5.70 9.17
N VAL A 237 -11.49 -5.03 8.02
CA VAL A 237 -11.18 -3.61 7.88
C VAL A 237 -12.20 -2.79 8.66
N VAL A 238 -11.76 -2.20 9.77
CA VAL A 238 -12.60 -1.36 10.63
C VAL A 238 -12.39 0.12 10.40
N GLY A 239 -11.26 0.50 9.79
CA GLY A 239 -10.99 1.86 9.37
C GLY A 239 -10.29 1.88 8.00
N ASP A 240 -10.83 2.57 7.01
CA ASP A 240 -10.18 2.84 5.73
C ASP A 240 -9.69 4.29 5.74
N VAL A 241 -8.39 4.51 5.92
CA VAL A 241 -7.80 5.83 6.18
C VAL A 241 -6.65 6.12 5.20
N PRO A 242 -6.92 6.19 3.88
CA PRO A 242 -5.87 6.40 2.88
C PRO A 242 -5.14 7.74 3.07
N GLY A 243 -5.76 8.73 3.75
CA GLY A 243 -5.11 9.97 4.19
C GLY A 243 -3.97 9.79 5.18
N LEU A 244 -3.92 8.65 5.88
CA LEU A 244 -2.82 8.18 6.73
C LEU A 244 -1.95 7.13 6.02
N SER A 245 -2.19 6.87 4.73
CA SER A 245 -1.51 5.84 3.93
C SER A 245 -1.70 4.41 4.46
N GLY A 246 -2.91 4.09 4.91
CA GLY A 246 -3.21 2.76 5.42
C GLY A 246 -4.67 2.54 5.79
N PHE A 247 -4.89 1.48 6.55
CA PHE A 247 -6.19 1.07 7.07
C PHE A 247 -6.00 0.37 8.41
N TYR A 248 -7.08 0.21 9.20
CA TYR A 248 -7.09 -0.51 10.46
C TYR A 248 -7.76 -1.87 10.29
N LEU A 249 -7.10 -2.92 10.74
CA LEU A 249 -7.68 -4.27 10.86
C LEU A 249 -8.04 -4.55 12.31
N GLN A 250 -9.14 -5.28 12.49
CA GLN A 250 -9.51 -5.83 13.79
C GLN A 250 -9.87 -7.31 13.67
N ASP A 251 -9.46 -8.11 14.65
CA ASP A 251 -9.85 -9.51 14.72
C ASP A 251 -11.38 -9.61 14.87
N ALA A 252 -12.04 -10.37 13.99
CA ALA A 252 -13.50 -10.44 13.94
C ALA A 252 -14.10 -11.11 15.18
N ASP A 253 -13.39 -12.11 15.72
CA ASP A 253 -13.81 -12.89 16.88
C ASP A 253 -13.11 -12.42 18.18
N GLY A 254 -12.11 -11.53 18.06
CA GLY A 254 -11.17 -11.15 19.12
C GLY A 254 -10.29 -12.31 19.60
N ASP A 255 -9.30 -12.01 20.45
CA ASP A 255 -8.43 -13.02 21.08
C ASP A 255 -8.92 -13.47 22.48
N ALA A 256 -10.01 -12.87 22.97
CA ALA A 256 -10.61 -13.05 24.30
C ALA A 256 -9.69 -12.70 25.48
N ASP A 257 -8.58 -11.99 25.24
CA ASP A 257 -7.73 -11.41 26.26
C ASP A 257 -8.05 -9.90 26.39
N PRO A 258 -8.71 -9.47 27.47
CA PRO A 258 -9.04 -8.06 27.64
C PRO A 258 -7.81 -7.16 27.89
N ALA A 259 -6.60 -7.74 28.01
CA ALA A 259 -5.35 -7.02 28.21
C ALA A 259 -4.65 -6.61 26.90
N THR A 260 -5.09 -7.12 25.76
CA THR A 260 -4.51 -6.87 24.42
C THR A 260 -5.53 -6.15 23.55
N SER A 261 -5.04 -5.36 22.59
CA SER A 261 -5.90 -4.78 21.56
C SER A 261 -6.08 -5.77 20.41
N ASP A 262 -7.33 -5.98 19.98
CA ASP A 262 -7.64 -6.76 18.77
C ASP A 262 -7.43 -5.95 17.47
N GLY A 263 -7.02 -4.68 17.57
CA GLY A 263 -6.87 -3.75 16.47
C GLY A 263 -5.41 -3.47 16.08
N ILE A 264 -5.14 -3.26 14.79
CA ILE A 264 -3.81 -2.91 14.29
C ILE A 264 -3.91 -1.97 13.10
N PHE A 265 -3.01 -0.98 13.04
CA PHE A 265 -2.84 -0.16 11.85
C PHE A 265 -1.97 -0.90 10.81
N VAL A 266 -2.40 -0.90 9.56
CA VAL A 266 -1.64 -1.44 8.43
C VAL A 266 -1.25 -0.29 7.51
N PHE A 267 0.05 0.02 7.49
CA PHE A 267 0.61 1.00 6.57
C PHE A 267 0.83 0.34 5.20
N SER A 268 -0.07 0.62 4.26
CA SER A 268 -0.11 0.00 2.93
C SER A 268 -0.81 0.89 1.91
N PRO A 269 -0.37 0.88 0.63
CA PRO A 269 -1.07 1.58 -0.45
C PRO A 269 -2.23 0.78 -1.05
N VAL A 270 -2.48 -0.44 -0.60
CA VAL A 270 -3.57 -1.29 -1.14
C VAL A 270 -4.92 -0.72 -0.74
N ALA A 271 -5.81 -0.56 -1.71
CA ALA A 271 -7.17 -0.10 -1.49
C ALA A 271 -8.03 -1.22 -0.89
N VAL A 272 -8.82 -0.86 0.11
CA VAL A 272 -9.74 -1.72 0.85
C VAL A 272 -11.03 -0.95 1.13
N ASP A 273 -12.11 -1.65 1.45
CA ASP A 273 -13.37 -1.06 1.89
C ASP A 273 -13.70 -1.47 3.33
N LEU A 274 -14.47 -0.64 4.04
CA LEU A 274 -14.96 -0.98 5.39
C LEU A 274 -15.78 -2.29 5.38
N GLY A 275 -15.37 -3.21 6.26
CA GLY A 275 -15.98 -4.54 6.38
C GLY A 275 -15.26 -5.63 5.59
N ASP A 276 -14.34 -5.28 4.69
CA ASP A 276 -13.54 -6.28 3.96
C ASP A 276 -12.77 -7.18 4.91
N ARG A 277 -12.68 -8.47 4.56
CA ARG A 277 -11.78 -9.39 5.25
C ARG A 277 -10.45 -9.42 4.52
N VAL A 278 -9.39 -8.96 5.16
CA VAL A 278 -8.07 -8.77 4.56
C VAL A 278 -7.04 -9.62 5.29
N ALA A 279 -6.15 -10.24 4.52
CA ALA A 279 -4.93 -10.86 5.05
C ALA A 279 -3.72 -10.01 4.68
N VAL A 280 -2.78 -9.88 5.62
CA VAL A 280 -1.58 -9.06 5.49
C VAL A 280 -0.38 -9.85 5.96
N THR A 281 0.65 -9.91 5.14
CA THR A 281 2.01 -10.29 5.56
C THR A 281 2.89 -9.03 5.55
N GLY A 282 3.57 -8.75 6.65
CA GLY A 282 4.40 -7.55 6.76
C GLY A 282 5.20 -7.47 8.06
N GLN A 283 5.97 -6.41 8.21
CA GLN A 283 6.84 -6.21 9.38
C GLN A 283 6.07 -5.49 10.49
N ALA A 284 6.03 -6.07 11.70
CA ALA A 284 5.49 -5.42 12.89
C ALA A 284 6.50 -4.40 13.44
N GLN A 285 6.05 -3.18 13.74
CA GLN A 285 6.90 -2.10 14.25
C GLN A 285 6.10 -1.00 14.95
N GLU A 286 6.83 -0.14 15.66
CA GLU A 286 6.31 1.13 16.15
C GLU A 286 6.51 2.25 15.14
N PHE A 287 5.52 3.14 15.01
CA PHE A 287 5.68 4.42 14.34
C PHE A 287 4.88 5.51 15.03
N GLY A 288 5.54 6.59 15.45
CA GLY A 288 4.85 7.67 16.17
C GLY A 288 4.27 7.29 17.54
N GLY A 289 4.67 6.14 18.08
CA GLY A 289 4.12 5.55 19.30
C GLY A 289 2.91 4.64 19.08
N GLN A 290 2.56 4.35 17.82
CA GLN A 290 1.52 3.41 17.44
C GLN A 290 2.11 2.11 16.90
N THR A 291 1.58 0.98 17.37
CA THR A 291 1.93 -0.33 16.85
C THR A 291 1.28 -0.52 15.47
N GLN A 292 2.06 -0.94 14.47
CA GLN A 292 1.59 -1.10 13.09
C GLN A 292 2.28 -2.25 12.34
N ILE A 293 1.64 -2.72 11.27
CA ILE A 293 2.24 -3.62 10.28
C ILE A 293 2.53 -2.81 9.01
N VAL A 294 3.76 -2.90 8.50
CA VAL A 294 4.15 -2.28 7.22
C VAL A 294 4.17 -3.34 6.12
N SER A 295 3.34 -3.17 5.10
CA SER A 295 3.32 -4.05 3.91
C SER A 295 2.93 -3.29 2.65
N ARG A 296 3.74 -3.42 1.58
CA ARG A 296 3.51 -2.69 0.32
C ARG A 296 2.75 -3.49 -0.73
N THR A 297 2.93 -4.81 -0.75
CA THR A 297 2.41 -5.69 -1.80
C THR A 297 1.75 -6.94 -1.27
N ASP A 298 2.10 -7.39 -0.06
CA ASP A 298 1.60 -8.64 0.52
C ASP A 298 0.36 -8.36 1.38
N VAL A 299 -0.62 -7.70 0.76
CA VAL A 299 -1.94 -7.37 1.31
C VAL A 299 -2.99 -7.80 0.30
N GLN A 300 -4.00 -8.53 0.78
CA GLN A 300 -5.05 -9.04 -0.09
C GLN A 300 -6.41 -9.04 0.59
N VAL A 301 -7.43 -8.55 -0.14
CA VAL A 301 -8.85 -8.71 0.21
C VAL A 301 -9.26 -10.15 -0.08
N CYS A 302 -9.54 -10.91 0.99
CA CYS A 302 -9.94 -12.31 0.93
C CYS A 302 -11.43 -12.49 0.68
N ALA A 303 -12.22 -11.53 1.14
CA ALA A 303 -13.64 -11.44 0.87
C ALA A 303 -14.08 -9.98 0.97
N ASP A 304 -14.86 -9.53 -0.03
CA ASP A 304 -15.53 -8.24 0.02
C ASP A 304 -16.55 -8.24 1.17
N GLY A 305 -16.58 -7.14 1.92
CA GLY A 305 -17.51 -6.96 3.02
C GLY A 305 -18.34 -5.70 2.89
N THR A 306 -19.09 -5.40 3.96
CA THR A 306 -19.90 -4.20 4.08
C THR A 306 -19.83 -3.67 5.50
N VAL A 307 -20.34 -2.46 5.72
CA VAL A 307 -20.49 -1.89 7.07
C VAL A 307 -21.31 -2.76 8.04
N ALA A 308 -22.09 -3.73 7.54
CA ALA A 308 -22.83 -4.68 8.38
C ALA A 308 -21.94 -5.80 8.94
N ASP A 309 -20.77 -6.01 8.36
CA ASP A 309 -19.78 -7.03 8.76
C ASP A 309 -18.77 -6.50 9.78
N LEU A 310 -18.85 -5.20 10.10
CA LEU A 310 -18.00 -4.57 11.12
C LEU A 310 -18.30 -5.14 12.52
N PRO A 311 -17.27 -5.39 13.34
CA PRO A 311 -17.46 -5.77 14.73
C PRO A 311 -18.16 -4.65 15.51
N ALA A 312 -18.86 -5.05 16.59
CA ALA A 312 -19.45 -4.11 17.52
C ALA A 312 -18.35 -3.19 18.08
N PRO A 313 -18.61 -1.87 18.23
CA PRO A 313 -17.59 -0.96 18.71
C PRO A 313 -17.34 -1.21 20.21
N ALA A 314 -16.07 -1.18 20.61
CA ALA A 314 -15.71 -1.22 22.02
C ALA A 314 -16.08 0.12 22.70
N PRO A 315 -16.61 0.11 23.93
CA PRO A 315 -16.88 1.35 24.65
C PRO A 315 -15.56 2.02 25.04
N LEU A 316 -15.38 3.27 24.62
CA LEU A 316 -14.32 4.14 25.10
C LEU A 316 -14.83 4.92 26.31
N ASP A 317 -14.53 4.40 27.49
CA ASP A 317 -14.85 5.02 28.78
C ASP A 317 -13.75 6.01 29.16
N LEU A 318 -14.11 7.27 29.40
CA LEU A 318 -13.21 8.32 29.87
C LEU A 318 -13.74 8.84 31.22
N PRO A 319 -12.87 9.24 32.18
CA PRO A 319 -11.42 9.33 32.11
C PRO A 319 -10.69 7.98 32.04
N ALA A 320 -9.64 7.89 31.23
CA ALA A 320 -8.81 6.69 31.09
C ALA A 320 -7.31 7.02 31.06
N ASP A 321 -6.51 6.14 31.69
CA ASP A 321 -5.05 6.16 31.61
C ASP A 321 -4.53 5.47 30.33
N ASP A 322 -3.23 5.60 30.07
CA ASP A 322 -2.61 5.04 28.86
C ASP A 322 -2.79 3.53 28.79
N ALA A 323 -2.60 2.81 29.91
CA ALA A 323 -2.80 1.36 29.95
C ALA A 323 -4.24 0.92 29.65
N THR A 324 -5.23 1.80 29.84
CA THR A 324 -6.63 1.54 29.46
C THR A 324 -6.90 1.80 27.99
N ARG A 325 -6.29 2.83 27.44
CA ARG A 325 -6.42 3.18 26.03
C ARG A 325 -5.63 2.23 25.12
N GLU A 326 -4.49 1.74 25.60
CA GLU A 326 -3.63 0.77 24.90
C GLU A 326 -4.38 -0.49 24.50
N ARG A 327 -5.26 -0.99 25.38
CA ARG A 327 -6.08 -2.18 25.13
C ARG A 327 -7.13 -2.00 24.04
N LEU A 328 -7.27 -0.77 23.52
CA LEU A 328 -8.18 -0.40 22.45
C LEU A 328 -7.44 0.20 21.24
N GLU A 329 -6.10 0.20 21.22
CA GLU A 329 -5.34 0.83 20.15
C GLU A 329 -5.63 0.17 18.79
N GLY A 330 -6.06 0.96 17.80
CA GLY A 330 -6.41 0.49 16.46
C GLY A 330 -7.79 -0.16 16.36
N MET A 331 -8.52 -0.28 17.48
CA MET A 331 -9.87 -0.84 17.48
C MET A 331 -10.93 0.19 17.12
N ARG A 332 -12.05 -0.34 16.64
CA ARG A 332 -13.29 0.39 16.49
C ARG A 332 -13.92 0.68 17.84
N VAL A 333 -14.11 1.96 18.16
CA VAL A 333 -14.61 2.43 19.45
C VAL A 333 -15.80 3.38 19.33
N ALA A 334 -16.59 3.46 20.40
CA ALA A 334 -17.61 4.49 20.58
C ALA A 334 -17.42 5.14 21.96
N PRO A 335 -17.35 6.48 22.06
CA PRO A 335 -17.34 7.15 23.36
C PRO A 335 -18.54 6.71 24.22
N ALA A 336 -18.29 6.32 25.47
CA ALA A 336 -19.34 5.91 26.39
C ALA A 336 -20.16 7.11 26.89
N ASP A 337 -19.52 8.27 26.99
CA ASP A 337 -20.10 9.53 27.43
C ASP A 337 -20.01 10.62 26.35
N ALA A 338 -20.79 11.68 26.53
CA ALA A 338 -20.72 12.86 25.67
C ALA A 338 -19.36 13.55 25.81
N LEU A 339 -18.78 13.96 24.68
CA LEU A 339 -17.49 14.66 24.65
C LEU A 339 -17.71 16.13 24.33
N THR A 340 -17.13 17.00 25.15
CA THR A 340 -17.14 18.46 24.96
C THR A 340 -15.90 18.92 24.20
N VAL A 341 -16.07 19.84 23.25
CA VAL A 341 -14.97 20.52 22.56
C VAL A 341 -14.27 21.47 23.53
N SER A 342 -13.02 21.18 23.86
CA SER A 342 -12.20 21.99 24.76
C SER A 342 -11.24 22.93 24.04
N GLU A 343 -10.79 22.59 22.82
CA GLU A 343 -9.86 23.41 22.06
C GLU A 343 -10.02 23.24 20.55
N VAL A 344 -9.79 24.33 19.82
CA VAL A 344 -9.93 24.41 18.35
C VAL A 344 -8.68 25.00 17.66
N PHE A 345 -7.56 25.11 18.39
CA PHE A 345 -6.35 25.78 17.90
C PHE A 345 -5.79 25.09 16.64
N ASP A 346 -5.66 23.77 16.69
CA ASP A 346 -5.05 22.97 15.62
C ASP A 346 -6.01 22.67 14.46
N LEU A 347 -7.30 22.97 14.60
CA LEU A 347 -8.34 22.68 13.61
C LEU A 347 -8.06 23.25 12.21
N THR A 348 -7.42 24.41 12.14
CA THR A 348 -7.14 25.08 10.86
C THR A 348 -5.75 24.81 10.29
N SER A 349 -4.92 24.05 11.01
CA SER A 349 -3.57 23.65 10.57
C SER A 349 -3.45 22.13 10.39
N PHE A 350 -4.16 21.35 11.20
CA PHE A 350 -4.07 19.90 11.29
C PHE A 350 -5.43 19.20 11.32
N GLY A 351 -6.55 19.93 11.30
CA GLY A 351 -7.87 19.31 11.29
C GLY A 351 -8.32 18.75 12.64
N GLU A 352 -7.61 19.07 13.71
CA GLU A 352 -7.82 18.47 15.03
C GLU A 352 -8.75 19.30 15.93
N LEU A 353 -9.56 18.61 16.73
CA LEU A 353 -10.31 19.14 17.86
C LEU A 353 -9.84 18.46 19.15
N THR A 354 -9.54 19.22 20.20
CA THR A 354 -9.34 18.62 21.53
C THR A 354 -10.70 18.47 22.19
N LEU A 355 -11.05 17.26 22.57
CA LEU A 355 -12.28 16.90 23.26
C LEU A 355 -12.00 16.48 24.70
N SER A 356 -13.02 16.54 25.55
CA SER A 356 -12.96 16.08 26.92
C SER A 356 -14.27 15.52 27.44
N GLU A 357 -14.17 14.50 28.27
CA GLU A 357 -15.29 14.03 29.11
C GLU A 357 -15.50 14.98 30.29
N GLY A 358 -16.76 15.13 30.71
CA GLY A 358 -17.11 15.88 31.92
C GLY A 358 -16.95 17.40 31.79
N GLY A 359 -17.15 17.94 30.58
CA GLY A 359 -17.09 19.38 30.29
C GLY A 359 -15.70 19.87 29.89
N LEU A 360 -15.50 21.19 29.97
CA LEU A 360 -14.27 21.85 29.50
C LEU A 360 -13.03 21.50 30.34
N LEU A 361 -11.91 21.33 29.66
CA LEU A 361 -10.59 21.34 30.29
C LEU A 361 -10.27 22.76 30.77
N VAL A 362 -9.88 22.88 32.04
CA VAL A 362 -9.48 24.16 32.64
C VAL A 362 -7.97 24.24 32.75
N GLN A 363 -7.40 25.43 32.55
CA GLN A 363 -5.99 25.64 32.87
C GLN A 363 -5.77 25.41 34.38
N PRO A 364 -4.80 24.59 34.81
CA PRO A 364 -4.67 24.23 36.23
C PRO A 364 -4.56 25.42 37.17
N THR A 365 -3.96 26.51 36.69
CA THR A 365 -3.75 27.73 37.48
C THR A 365 -4.99 28.60 37.65
N GLU A 366 -6.08 28.30 36.95
CA GLU A 366 -7.37 28.98 37.13
C GLU A 366 -8.01 28.61 38.47
N LEU A 367 -7.80 27.36 38.92
CA LEU A 367 -8.44 26.82 40.12
C LEU A 367 -7.44 26.53 41.25
N ALA A 368 -6.14 26.54 40.98
CA ALA A 368 -5.09 26.27 41.96
C ALA A 368 -3.85 27.15 41.75
N ARG A 369 -3.03 27.33 42.80
CA ARG A 369 -1.81 28.13 42.66
C ARG A 369 -0.74 27.38 41.84
N PRO A 370 0.08 28.07 41.04
CA PRO A 370 1.19 27.44 40.32
C PRO A 370 2.13 26.67 41.26
N GLY A 371 2.55 25.47 40.86
CA GLY A 371 3.49 24.63 41.61
C GLY A 371 2.90 23.87 42.80
N THR A 372 1.58 23.90 43.00
CA THR A 372 0.90 23.18 44.09
C THR A 372 0.45 21.78 43.68
N PRO A 373 0.29 20.84 44.64
CA PRO A 373 -0.31 19.53 44.37
C PRO A 373 -1.72 19.61 43.76
N GLU A 374 -2.50 20.63 44.12
CA GLU A 374 -3.85 20.85 43.58
C GLU A 374 -3.80 21.17 42.08
N ALA A 375 -2.86 22.03 41.65
CA ALA A 375 -2.65 22.31 40.23
C ALA A 375 -2.18 21.05 39.48
N ALA A 376 -1.29 20.25 40.09
CA ALA A 376 -0.85 18.99 39.50
C ALA A 376 -2.01 17.97 39.36
N ALA A 377 -2.92 17.92 40.33
CA ALA A 377 -4.11 17.06 40.28
C ALA A 377 -5.08 17.45 39.15
N ILE A 378 -5.29 18.75 38.92
CA ILE A 378 -6.09 19.25 37.79
C ILE A 378 -5.43 18.87 36.46
N ALA A 379 -4.11 19.05 36.34
CA ALA A 379 -3.38 18.67 35.14
C ALA A 379 -3.50 17.15 34.86
N ALA A 380 -3.37 16.31 35.88
CA ALA A 380 -3.55 14.86 35.76
C ALA A 380 -4.97 14.48 35.33
N SER A 381 -5.99 15.10 35.94
CA SER A 381 -7.40 14.89 35.57
C SER A 381 -7.68 15.31 34.12
N ASN A 382 -7.13 16.44 33.67
CA ASN A 382 -7.26 16.88 32.28
C ASN A 382 -6.65 15.87 31.31
N THR A 383 -5.48 15.30 31.62
CA THR A 383 -4.86 14.27 30.78
C THR A 383 -5.77 13.04 30.63
N LEU A 384 -6.35 12.54 31.72
CA LEU A 384 -7.19 11.33 31.70
C LEU A 384 -8.50 11.52 30.93
N ARG A 385 -9.08 12.72 30.96
CA ARG A 385 -10.36 13.03 30.30
C ARG A 385 -10.23 13.52 28.86
N ARG A 386 -9.02 13.90 28.43
CA ARG A 386 -8.77 14.49 27.11
C ARG A 386 -8.57 13.43 26.03
N ILE A 387 -9.13 13.68 24.85
CA ILE A 387 -8.84 12.96 23.61
C ILE A 387 -8.88 13.90 22.40
N VAL A 388 -8.09 13.62 21.37
CA VAL A 388 -8.16 14.39 20.10
C VAL A 388 -9.16 13.74 19.16
N LEU A 389 -9.94 14.53 18.44
CA LEU A 389 -10.61 14.10 17.20
C LEU A 389 -9.81 14.66 16.02
N ASP A 390 -9.32 13.77 15.17
CA ASP A 390 -8.51 14.03 13.98
C ASP A 390 -9.39 13.90 12.72
N ASP A 391 -8.94 14.41 11.58
CA ASP A 391 -9.64 14.36 10.29
C ASP A 391 -9.23 13.19 9.40
N GLY A 392 -8.26 12.37 9.84
CA GLY A 392 -7.77 11.20 9.12
C GLY A 392 -6.76 11.54 8.02
N LEU A 393 -6.18 12.76 8.02
CA LEU A 393 -5.24 13.22 7.01
C LEU A 393 -3.87 13.54 7.61
N SER A 394 -2.81 13.02 6.99
CA SER A 394 -1.43 13.44 7.32
C SER A 394 -1.10 14.85 6.79
N ALA A 395 -1.90 15.37 5.87
CA ALA A 395 -1.66 16.65 5.22
C ALA A 395 -2.14 17.81 6.08
N ARG A 396 -1.33 18.88 6.15
CA ARG A 396 -1.78 20.13 6.76
C ARG A 396 -3.02 20.67 6.05
N VAL A 397 -3.97 21.14 6.84
CA VAL A 397 -5.15 21.84 6.35
C VAL A 397 -4.94 23.36 6.38
N SER A 398 -5.92 24.08 5.86
CA SER A 398 -5.92 25.54 5.78
C SER A 398 -7.27 26.08 6.18
N THR A 399 -7.37 27.40 6.31
CA THR A 399 -8.67 28.03 6.50
C THR A 399 -9.65 27.81 5.34
N THR A 400 -9.28 27.23 4.20
CA THR A 400 -10.23 26.88 3.11
C THR A 400 -10.53 25.39 3.01
N THR A 401 -9.67 24.54 3.56
CA THR A 401 -9.77 23.07 3.50
C THR A 401 -10.03 22.43 4.87
N ARG A 402 -10.24 23.26 5.90
CA ARG A 402 -10.49 22.86 7.28
C ARG A 402 -11.70 21.90 7.43
N PRO A 403 -11.51 20.74 8.08
CA PRO A 403 -12.61 19.85 8.45
C PRO A 403 -13.44 20.48 9.58
N TYR A 404 -14.62 19.92 9.85
CA TYR A 404 -15.48 20.24 11.00
C TYR A 404 -16.01 21.69 11.12
N LEU A 405 -15.47 22.65 10.37
CA LEU A 405 -15.86 24.06 10.41
C LEU A 405 -16.78 24.43 9.26
N SER A 406 -18.07 24.54 9.56
CA SER A 406 -19.07 25.11 8.65
C SER A 406 -19.48 26.54 9.07
N PRO A 407 -19.69 27.48 8.13
CA PRO A 407 -20.30 28.78 8.44
C PRO A 407 -21.73 28.67 8.98
N THR A 408 -22.46 27.60 8.62
CA THR A 408 -23.87 27.41 9.04
C THR A 408 -23.99 26.70 10.38
N THR A 409 -23.03 25.83 10.70
CA THR A 409 -23.00 24.99 11.91
C THR A 409 -21.55 24.92 12.41
N PRO A 410 -21.01 26.04 12.95
CA PRO A 410 -19.63 26.09 13.39
C PRO A 410 -19.45 25.31 14.69
N VAL A 411 -18.41 24.49 14.77
CA VAL A 411 -17.94 23.90 16.04
C VAL A 411 -17.26 24.97 16.90
N ARG A 412 -17.49 24.91 18.21
CA ARG A 412 -16.98 25.89 19.20
C ARG A 412 -16.56 25.20 20.47
N VAL A 413 -15.66 25.85 21.19
CA VAL A 413 -15.34 25.46 22.57
C VAL A 413 -16.61 25.51 23.41
N GLY A 414 -16.91 24.41 24.10
CA GLY A 414 -18.11 24.19 24.90
C GLY A 414 -19.21 23.39 24.19
N ASP A 415 -19.08 23.11 22.89
CA ASP A 415 -20.03 22.24 22.20
C ASP A 415 -19.85 20.78 22.66
N GLU A 416 -20.95 20.10 22.96
CA GLU A 416 -20.96 18.64 23.08
C GLU A 416 -21.17 18.01 21.70
N LEU A 417 -20.40 16.98 21.35
CA LEU A 417 -20.48 16.33 20.05
C LEU A 417 -21.37 15.09 20.12
N GLU A 418 -22.31 14.99 19.17
CA GLU A 418 -23.07 13.77 18.89
C GLU A 418 -22.47 13.06 17.67
N PHE A 419 -21.67 12.01 17.90
CA PHE A 419 -21.07 11.22 16.83
C PHE A 419 -22.13 10.44 16.05
N THR A 420 -22.02 10.43 14.73
CA THR A 420 -22.99 9.73 13.88
C THR A 420 -22.62 8.27 13.62
N SER A 421 -21.36 7.91 13.88
CA SER A 421 -20.80 6.58 13.66
C SER A 421 -19.63 6.34 14.64
N PRO A 422 -19.34 5.06 14.98
CA PRO A 422 -18.13 4.71 15.70
C PRO A 422 -16.85 5.11 14.95
N LEU A 423 -15.77 5.28 15.72
CA LEU A 423 -14.49 5.84 15.31
C LEU A 423 -13.40 4.80 15.50
N ILE A 424 -12.17 5.09 15.08
CA ILE A 424 -11.00 4.31 15.42
C ILE A 424 -10.18 5.03 16.48
N LEU A 425 -9.80 4.33 17.55
CA LEU A 425 -8.83 4.85 18.50
C LEU A 425 -7.41 4.62 17.95
N GLY A 426 -6.62 5.67 17.82
CA GLY A 426 -5.22 5.57 17.45
C GLY A 426 -4.33 6.39 18.38
N TYR A 427 -3.02 6.28 18.17
CA TYR A 427 -2.03 7.06 18.89
C TYR A 427 -1.10 7.79 17.90
N GLY A 428 -0.75 9.03 18.21
CA GLY A 428 0.18 9.79 17.39
C GLY A 428 0.47 11.16 17.99
N PHE A 429 1.65 11.70 17.72
CA PHE A 429 2.10 12.99 18.24
C PHE A 429 2.03 13.08 19.78
N ASN A 430 2.27 11.96 20.47
CA ASN A 430 2.16 11.79 21.91
C ASN A 430 0.74 12.02 22.47
N GLN A 431 -0.29 11.76 21.66
CA GLN A 431 -1.70 11.92 22.05
C GLN A 431 -2.56 10.79 21.48
N TRP A 432 -3.50 10.33 22.29
CA TRP A 432 -4.60 9.47 21.86
C TRP A 432 -5.59 10.26 21.01
N ARG A 433 -6.01 9.66 19.91
CA ARG A 433 -6.84 10.31 18.90
C ARG A 433 -7.93 9.40 18.37
N LEU A 434 -9.06 9.99 18.04
CA LEU A 434 -10.17 9.36 17.34
C LEU A 434 -10.08 9.73 15.86
N GLN A 435 -10.14 8.73 15.00
CA GLN A 435 -10.17 8.89 13.54
C GLN A 435 -11.56 8.51 13.00
N PRO A 436 -12.09 9.24 12.00
CA PRO A 436 -13.26 8.77 11.25
C PRO A 436 -12.93 7.44 10.58
N ALA A 437 -13.78 6.43 10.78
CA ALA A 437 -13.54 5.08 10.29
C ALA A 437 -13.48 5.02 8.75
N ASP A 438 -14.21 5.87 8.03
CA ASP A 438 -14.17 5.93 6.56
C ASP A 438 -13.10 6.87 6.01
N GLY A 439 -12.22 7.39 6.87
CA GLY A 439 -11.17 8.33 6.48
C GLY A 439 -11.69 9.71 6.08
N THR A 440 -12.97 10.03 6.36
CA THR A 440 -13.56 11.31 6.03
C THR A 440 -14.12 12.04 7.25
N ALA A 441 -13.68 13.28 7.46
CA ALA A 441 -14.21 14.16 8.50
C ALA A 441 -15.67 14.61 8.27
N ALA A 442 -16.20 14.41 7.07
CA ALA A 442 -17.53 14.89 6.71
C ALA A 442 -18.61 13.99 7.33
N GLY A 443 -19.39 14.55 8.26
CA GLY A 443 -20.50 13.82 8.88
C GLY A 443 -20.11 12.98 10.07
N THR A 444 -18.86 13.04 10.54
CA THR A 444 -18.37 12.36 11.77
C THR A 444 -19.25 12.63 12.99
N PHE A 445 -19.80 13.84 13.09
CA PHE A 445 -20.77 14.22 14.12
C PHE A 445 -21.88 15.10 13.54
N GLY A 446 -23.02 15.09 14.22
CA GLY A 446 -24.19 15.89 13.86
C GLY A 446 -23.95 17.39 14.04
N PRO A 447 -24.73 18.25 13.36
CA PRO A 447 -24.59 19.70 13.49
C PRO A 447 -24.86 20.14 14.94
N GLN A 448 -23.95 20.95 15.47
CA GLN A 448 -24.07 21.54 16.81
C GLN A 448 -24.64 22.96 16.73
N ASN A 449 -25.51 23.31 17.69
CA ASN A 449 -25.96 24.69 17.87
C ASN A 449 -26.23 25.02 19.34
N THR A 450 -25.16 25.22 20.08
CA THR A 450 -25.20 25.66 21.49
C THR A 450 -25.31 27.18 21.63
N ARG A 451 -25.24 27.95 20.52
CA ARG A 451 -25.27 29.42 20.58
C ARG A 451 -26.65 29.90 21.04
N SER A 452 -26.73 30.48 22.24
CA SER A 452 -27.89 31.25 22.65
C SER A 452 -28.00 32.54 21.82
N ALA A 453 -29.23 33.03 21.63
CA ALA A 453 -29.48 34.29 20.93
C ALA A 453 -29.01 35.52 21.74
N ALA A 454 -28.96 35.37 23.07
CA ALA A 454 -28.47 36.35 24.03
C ALA A 454 -27.96 35.62 25.28
N PRO A 455 -27.10 36.26 26.10
CA PRO A 455 -26.77 35.76 27.44
C PRO A 455 -28.02 35.61 28.31
N ASP A 456 -27.95 34.74 29.32
CA ASP A 456 -29.02 34.64 30.33
C ASP A 456 -29.06 35.90 31.21
N GLU A 457 -30.26 36.25 31.67
CA GLU A 457 -30.46 37.35 32.61
C GLU A 457 -29.81 37.03 33.97
N VAL A 458 -28.83 37.84 34.36
CA VAL A 458 -28.15 37.76 35.67
C VAL A 458 -28.71 38.75 36.70
N GLY A 459 -29.68 39.58 36.30
CA GLY A 459 -30.27 40.66 37.12
C GLY A 459 -29.32 41.85 37.34
N GLY A 460 -29.70 42.73 38.29
CA GLY A 460 -28.94 43.94 38.63
C GLY A 460 -29.40 45.20 37.89
N ASP A 461 -28.83 46.35 38.28
CA ASP A 461 -29.15 47.66 37.71
C ASP A 461 -28.17 48.11 36.60
N VAL A 462 -27.04 47.41 36.46
CA VAL A 462 -25.96 47.74 35.50
C VAL A 462 -25.41 46.44 34.90
N GLN A 463 -25.29 46.40 33.58
CA GLN A 463 -24.68 45.30 32.84
C GLN A 463 -23.22 45.64 32.52
N VAL A 464 -22.29 44.77 32.95
CA VAL A 464 -20.86 44.93 32.71
C VAL A 464 -20.36 43.79 31.84
N GLY A 465 -19.77 44.12 30.69
CA GLY A 465 -19.18 43.17 29.75
C GLY A 465 -17.64 43.29 29.70
N ALA A 466 -16.97 42.16 29.52
CA ALA A 466 -15.55 42.10 29.21
C ALA A 466 -15.35 41.35 27.89
N PHE A 467 -14.57 41.91 26.97
CA PHE A 467 -14.33 41.30 25.66
C PHE A 467 -12.87 41.45 25.23
N ASN A 468 -12.15 40.33 25.16
CA ASN A 468 -10.84 40.28 24.52
C ASN A 468 -11.05 40.26 23.00
N VAL A 469 -10.61 41.31 22.31
CA VAL A 469 -10.86 41.50 20.87
C VAL A 469 -9.75 40.93 19.99
N LEU A 470 -8.82 40.18 20.57
CA LEU A 470 -7.76 39.42 19.91
C LEU A 470 -6.89 40.26 18.96
N ASN A 471 -6.06 41.13 19.55
CA ASN A 471 -5.16 42.06 18.85
C ASN A 471 -5.87 42.93 17.81
N TYR A 472 -6.87 43.73 18.21
CA TYR A 472 -7.51 44.71 17.33
C TYR A 472 -6.62 45.95 17.20
N PHE A 473 -5.55 45.80 16.42
CA PHE A 473 -4.41 46.72 16.38
C PHE A 473 -4.40 47.49 15.06
N VAL A 474 -4.07 48.78 15.12
CA VAL A 474 -3.96 49.69 13.97
C VAL A 474 -2.60 49.59 13.29
N THR A 475 -1.57 49.08 13.98
CA THR A 475 -0.26 48.77 13.41
C THR A 475 -0.34 47.53 12.53
N HIS A 476 -0.15 47.73 11.23
CA HIS A 476 -0.15 46.67 10.22
C HIS A 476 1.25 46.17 9.85
N GLY A 477 1.33 44.96 9.27
CA GLY A 477 2.55 44.40 8.69
C GLY A 477 3.02 43.11 9.36
N THR A 478 4.34 42.87 9.35
CA THR A 478 4.98 41.66 9.90
C THR A 478 6.00 41.97 11.00
N GLY A 479 6.07 43.22 11.46
CA GLY A 479 6.95 43.62 12.56
C GLY A 479 6.44 43.10 13.91
N ALA A 480 7.29 43.10 14.93
CA ALA A 480 6.95 42.60 16.27
C ALA A 480 5.71 43.27 16.90
N ASN A 481 5.43 44.52 16.52
CA ASN A 481 4.27 45.28 17.01
C ASN A 481 3.01 45.08 16.15
N ALA A 482 3.13 44.51 14.94
CA ALA A 482 2.02 44.24 14.03
C ALA A 482 1.35 42.89 14.36
N ARG A 483 0.71 42.82 15.54
CA ARG A 483 0.12 41.58 16.08
C ARG A 483 -1.33 41.34 15.68
N GLY A 484 -1.96 42.34 15.04
CA GLY A 484 -3.33 42.28 14.54
C GLY A 484 -3.41 42.02 13.04
N ALA A 485 -4.25 42.78 12.35
CA ALA A 485 -4.43 42.70 10.91
C ALA A 485 -3.16 43.04 10.12
N ARG A 486 -2.87 42.29 9.04
CA ARG A 486 -1.63 42.50 8.25
C ARG A 486 -1.70 43.73 7.35
N ASN A 487 -2.90 44.23 7.06
CA ASN A 487 -3.16 45.39 6.22
C ASN A 487 -4.52 46.00 6.54
N ALA A 488 -4.79 47.19 5.99
CA ALA A 488 -6.05 47.91 6.22
C ALA A 488 -7.29 47.11 5.81
N ALA A 489 -7.25 46.33 4.72
CA ALA A 489 -8.40 45.54 4.30
C ALA A 489 -8.72 44.39 5.27
N GLU A 490 -7.69 43.77 5.86
CA GLU A 490 -7.86 42.79 6.94
C GLU A 490 -8.35 43.45 8.23
N PHE A 491 -7.90 44.66 8.54
CA PHE A 491 -8.35 45.42 9.70
C PHE A 491 -9.84 45.74 9.59
N GLU A 492 -10.30 46.23 8.43
CA GLU A 492 -11.72 46.43 8.16
C GLU A 492 -12.51 45.12 8.29
N ARG A 493 -11.96 43.99 7.84
CA ARG A 493 -12.61 42.68 8.02
C ARG A 493 -12.71 42.30 9.50
N GLN A 494 -11.72 42.63 10.31
CA GLN A 494 -11.72 42.41 11.75
C GLN A 494 -12.76 43.32 12.44
N ALA A 495 -12.76 44.62 12.11
CA ALA A 495 -13.69 45.63 12.61
C ALA A 495 -15.15 45.27 12.32
N ASN A 496 -15.45 44.82 11.10
CA ASN A 496 -16.78 44.37 10.69
C ASN A 496 -17.31 43.15 11.46
N LYS A 497 -16.48 42.50 12.29
CA LYS A 497 -16.90 41.43 13.19
C LYS A 497 -16.90 41.87 14.66
N ILE A 498 -15.84 42.55 15.08
CA ILE A 498 -15.65 42.95 16.48
C ILE A 498 -16.63 44.05 16.88
N VAL A 499 -16.79 45.10 16.06
CA VAL A 499 -17.65 46.24 16.41
C VAL A 499 -19.12 45.80 16.58
N PRO A 500 -19.72 45.04 15.65
CA PRO A 500 -21.07 44.53 15.86
C PRO A 500 -21.19 43.60 17.08
N ALA A 501 -20.14 42.84 17.42
CA ALA A 501 -20.15 42.00 18.61
C ALA A 501 -20.13 42.83 19.91
N ILE A 502 -19.36 43.92 19.96
CA ILE A 502 -19.37 44.87 21.09
C ILE A 502 -20.75 45.51 21.23
N GLU A 503 -21.33 45.98 20.12
CA GLU A 503 -22.67 46.58 20.12
C GLU A 503 -23.76 45.59 20.57
N ALA A 504 -23.63 44.32 20.19
CA ALA A 504 -24.57 43.27 20.55
C ALA A 504 -24.44 42.78 22.01
N LEU A 505 -23.38 43.14 22.75
CA LEU A 505 -23.25 42.77 24.17
C LEU A 505 -24.39 43.34 25.03
N GLY A 506 -24.94 44.50 24.64
CA GLY A 506 -25.97 45.20 25.42
C GLY A 506 -25.50 45.75 26.77
N ALA A 507 -24.20 45.67 27.07
CA ALA A 507 -23.65 46.12 28.35
C ALA A 507 -23.59 47.66 28.45
N ASP A 508 -23.89 48.20 29.64
CA ASP A 508 -23.73 49.62 29.98
C ASP A 508 -22.25 50.03 30.08
N VAL A 509 -21.42 49.08 30.52
CA VAL A 509 -19.96 49.26 30.66
C VAL A 509 -19.26 48.09 29.98
N VAL A 510 -18.38 48.40 29.03
CA VAL A 510 -17.57 47.39 28.32
C VAL A 510 -16.08 47.60 28.63
N THR A 511 -15.41 46.54 29.03
CA THR A 511 -13.95 46.48 29.16
C THR A 511 -13.38 45.70 27.98
N LEU A 512 -12.49 46.32 27.21
CA LEU A 512 -11.82 45.69 26.08
C LEU A 512 -10.39 45.30 26.46
N MET A 513 -9.95 44.13 26.01
CA MET A 513 -8.56 43.67 26.12
C MET A 513 -7.98 43.49 24.72
N GLU A 514 -6.66 43.61 24.59
CA GLU A 514 -5.95 43.53 23.30
C GLU A 514 -6.39 44.63 22.31
N ILE A 515 -6.50 45.86 22.80
CA ILE A 515 -6.59 47.09 22.01
C ILE A 515 -5.21 47.74 21.98
N GLU A 516 -4.79 48.26 20.82
CA GLU A 516 -3.55 49.04 20.72
C GLU A 516 -3.77 50.46 21.25
N ASP A 517 -2.81 50.93 22.06
CA ASP A 517 -2.82 52.26 22.71
C ASP A 517 -2.66 53.44 21.73
#